data_AF-A0A418R0S8-F1
#
_entry.id   AF-A0A418R0S8-F1
#
_cell.length_a   1.000
_cell.length_b   1.000
_cell.length_c   1.000
_cell.angle_alpha   90.00
_cell.angle_beta   90.00
_cell.angle_gamma   90.00
#
_symmetry.space_group_name_H-M   'P 1'
#
loop_
_entity.id
_entity.type
_entity.pdbx_description
1 polymer ?
#
loop_
_entity_poly.entity_id
_entity_poly.type
_entity_poly.pdbx_seq_one_letter_code
_entity_poly.pdbx_strand_id
1 'polypeptide(L)'
;MKKDLLQTLLTWTLLSTLIYLTVLYTVLYGWIDNETGLFPTDKLLLLPILPGLLMLLVEGVLHTFPIYQHRLDAFRTGDNPVRWFWLVPILSVGMLVFCAGFDFLYCHFVDAGIPHSYAETVAQISLNSGQVPNDAVVRSFAQLPFFAQNIFLNVITIVLGNFLALLVGRSIAKPLAVQLT
;
A
#
# COMPACT_ATOMS: atom_id res chain seq x y z
N MET A 1 16.35 16.39 -8.71
CA MET A 1 15.07 16.09 -9.40
C MET A 1 14.37 17.41 -9.65
N LYS A 2 13.81 17.67 -10.85
CA LYS A 2 13.06 18.93 -11.10
C LYS A 2 11.93 19.05 -10.07
N LYS A 3 11.69 20.24 -9.51
CA LYS A 3 10.67 20.45 -8.46
C LYS A 3 9.29 19.96 -8.90
N ASP A 4 8.93 20.21 -10.16
CA ASP A 4 7.65 19.82 -10.75
C ASP A 4 7.45 18.30 -10.78
N LEU A 5 8.51 17.53 -11.01
CA LEU A 5 8.44 16.07 -10.99
C LEU A 5 8.23 15.55 -9.57
N LEU A 6 8.96 16.10 -8.58
CA LEU A 6 8.78 15.70 -7.19
C LEU A 6 7.37 15.99 -6.70
N GLN A 7 6.84 17.18 -7.02
CA GLN A 7 5.48 17.56 -6.67
C GLN A 7 4.43 16.64 -7.32
N THR A 8 4.62 16.32 -8.61
CA THR A 8 3.75 15.39 -9.33
C THR A 8 3.77 14.01 -8.68
N LEU A 9 4.96 13.44 -8.45
CA LEU A 9 5.10 12.13 -7.83
C LEU A 9 4.48 12.10 -6.43
N LEU A 10 4.74 13.11 -5.59
CA LEU A 10 4.14 13.22 -4.26
C LEU A 10 2.61 13.31 -4.31
N THR A 11 2.05 14.07 -5.26
CA THR A 11 0.59 14.20 -5.43
C THR A 11 -0.03 12.85 -5.80
N TRP A 12 0.61 12.11 -6.71
CA TRP A 12 0.16 10.78 -7.09
C TRP A 12 0.33 9.76 -5.97
N THR A 13 1.43 9.79 -5.22
CA THR A 13 1.62 8.91 -4.06
C THR A 13 0.57 9.18 -2.97
N LEU A 14 0.24 10.46 -2.73
CA LEU A 14 -0.82 10.83 -1.81
C LEU A 14 -2.19 10.30 -2.27
N LEU A 15 -2.52 10.49 -3.55
CA LEU A 15 -3.76 9.99 -4.14
C LEU A 15 -3.84 8.46 -4.08
N SER A 16 -2.77 7.75 -4.44
CA SER A 16 -2.66 6.30 -4.32
C SER A 16 -2.86 5.84 -2.88
N THR A 17 -2.26 6.55 -1.91
CA THR A 17 -2.43 6.25 -0.47
C THR A 17 -3.90 6.35 -0.08
N LEU A 18 -4.56 7.46 -0.44
CA LEU A 18 -5.96 7.68 -0.09
C LEU A 18 -6.88 6.64 -0.71
N ILE A 19 -6.68 6.31 -1.99
CA ILE A 19 -7.43 5.26 -2.68
C ILE A 19 -7.19 3.91 -2.02
N TYR A 20 -5.93 3.56 -1.76
CA TYR A 20 -5.56 2.31 -1.11
C TYR A 20 -6.22 2.16 0.25
N LEU A 21 -6.07 3.13 1.15
CA LEU A 21 -6.65 3.06 2.49
C LEU A 21 -8.17 3.04 2.43
N THR A 22 -8.80 3.86 1.57
CA THR A 22 -10.27 3.85 1.42
C THR A 22 -10.79 2.48 1.00
N VAL A 23 -10.17 1.88 -0.02
CA VAL A 23 -10.57 0.54 -0.50
C VAL A 23 -10.28 -0.52 0.56
N LEU A 24 -9.11 -0.47 1.20
CA LEU A 24 -8.74 -1.41 2.26
C LEU A 24 -9.76 -1.39 3.40
N TYR A 25 -10.02 -0.21 3.97
CA TYR A 25 -10.96 -0.06 5.08
C TYR A 25 -12.38 -0.42 4.67
N THR A 26 -12.82 -0.06 3.46
CA THR A 26 -14.14 -0.47 2.94
C THR A 26 -14.27 -1.99 2.92
N VAL A 27 -13.24 -2.70 2.45
CA VAL A 27 -13.24 -4.18 2.42
C VAL A 27 -13.20 -4.75 3.84
N LEU A 28 -12.34 -4.23 4.71
CA LEU A 28 -12.22 -4.72 6.09
C LEU A 28 -13.52 -4.53 6.87
N TYR A 29 -14.16 -3.35 6.80
CA TYR A 29 -15.49 -3.15 7.41
C TYR A 29 -16.56 -4.07 6.81
N GLY A 30 -16.50 -4.31 5.49
CA GLY A 30 -17.41 -5.26 4.85
C GLY A 30 -17.16 -6.72 5.24
N TRP A 31 -16.03 -7.03 5.87
CA TRP A 31 -15.68 -8.37 6.33
C TRP A 31 -15.88 -8.59 7.83
N ILE A 32 -16.00 -7.53 8.63
CA ILE A 32 -16.30 -7.70 10.05
C ILE A 32 -17.72 -8.27 10.17
N ASP A 33 -17.84 -9.36 10.92
CA ASP A 33 -19.13 -9.93 11.26
C ASP A 33 -19.85 -9.00 12.26
N ASN A 34 -21.06 -8.57 11.90
CA ASN A 34 -21.86 -7.66 12.71
C ASN A 34 -22.31 -8.27 14.04
N GLU A 35 -22.35 -9.61 14.15
CA GLU A 35 -22.77 -10.29 15.38
C GLU A 35 -21.62 -10.44 16.37
N THR A 36 -20.44 -10.81 15.90
CA THR A 36 -19.29 -11.10 16.76
C THR A 36 -18.30 -9.94 16.88
N GLY A 37 -18.33 -8.98 15.95
CA GLY A 37 -17.35 -7.90 15.85
C GLY A 37 -15.96 -8.38 15.40
N LEU A 38 -15.83 -9.65 15.01
CA LEU A 38 -14.59 -10.30 14.60
C LEU A 38 -14.60 -10.59 13.11
N PHE A 39 -13.41 -10.91 12.58
CA PHE A 39 -13.32 -11.35 11.21
C PHE A 39 -13.69 -12.85 11.09
N PRO A 40 -14.51 -13.24 10.09
CA PRO A 40 -14.86 -14.61 9.84
C PRO A 40 -13.64 -15.50 9.60
N THR A 41 -13.73 -16.74 10.05
CA THR A 41 -12.65 -17.75 9.95
C THR A 41 -12.25 -18.06 8.51
N ASP A 42 -13.16 -17.93 7.54
CA ASP A 42 -12.89 -18.15 6.12
C ASP A 42 -12.10 -16.99 5.47
N LYS A 43 -12.06 -15.80 6.08
CA LYS A 43 -11.31 -14.63 5.58
C LYS A 43 -9.88 -14.55 6.13
N LEU A 44 -9.54 -15.38 7.10
CA LEU A 44 -8.27 -15.37 7.84
C LEU A 44 -7.03 -15.57 6.98
N LEU A 45 -7.13 -16.44 5.97
CA LEU A 45 -6.04 -16.69 5.04
C LEU A 45 -5.77 -15.47 4.15
N LEU A 46 -6.81 -14.70 3.87
CA LEU A 46 -6.75 -13.57 2.96
C LEU A 46 -6.44 -12.26 3.70
N LEU A 47 -6.78 -12.13 4.97
CA LEU A 47 -6.56 -10.92 5.78
C LEU A 47 -5.11 -10.41 5.83
N PRO A 48 -4.07 -11.26 6.01
CA PRO A 48 -2.69 -10.81 5.96
C PRO A 48 -2.24 -10.44 4.54
N ILE A 49 -2.84 -11.07 3.51
CA ILE A 49 -2.38 -10.99 2.11
C ILE A 49 -3.07 -9.88 1.33
N LEU A 50 -4.35 -9.62 1.63
CA LEU A 50 -5.21 -8.63 0.99
C LEU A 50 -4.58 -7.23 0.97
N PRO A 51 -4.05 -6.70 2.09
CA PRO A 51 -3.45 -5.37 2.11
C PRO A 51 -2.30 -5.28 1.12
N GLY A 52 -1.52 -6.36 1.02
CA GLY A 52 -0.42 -6.46 0.07
C GLY A 52 -0.88 -6.51 -1.39
N LEU A 53 -1.90 -7.32 -1.71
CA LEU A 53 -2.43 -7.44 -3.08
C LEU A 53 -3.13 -6.16 -3.55
N LEU A 54 -3.93 -5.54 -2.70
CA LEU A 54 -4.57 -4.26 -2.99
C LEU A 54 -3.51 -3.19 -3.24
N MET A 55 -2.48 -3.15 -2.41
CA MET A 55 -1.36 -2.22 -2.58
C MET A 55 -0.66 -2.44 -3.93
N LEU A 56 -0.34 -3.68 -4.27
CA LEU A 56 0.30 -4.03 -5.55
C LEU A 56 -0.52 -3.52 -6.75
N LEU A 57 -1.85 -3.70 -6.69
CA LEU A 57 -2.77 -3.28 -7.75
C LEU A 57 -2.89 -1.75 -7.84
N VAL A 58 -3.11 -1.09 -6.71
CA VAL A 58 -3.26 0.38 -6.64
C VAL A 58 -1.97 1.06 -7.10
N GLU A 59 -0.82 0.63 -6.57
CA GLU A 59 0.49 1.15 -6.95
C GLU A 59 0.77 0.89 -8.44
N GLY A 60 0.55 -0.35 -8.90
CA GLY A 60 0.76 -0.75 -10.28
C GLY A 60 -0.03 0.10 -11.27
N VAL A 61 -1.32 0.33 -11.00
CA VAL A 61 -2.21 1.08 -11.89
C VAL A 61 -1.96 2.58 -11.82
N LEU A 62 -1.97 3.15 -10.61
CA LEU A 62 -1.95 4.61 -10.45
C LEU A 62 -0.57 5.21 -10.74
N HIS A 63 0.52 4.57 -10.32
CA HIS A 63 1.86 5.10 -10.59
C HIS A 63 2.32 4.87 -12.04
N THR A 64 1.65 4.02 -12.83
CA THR A 64 1.94 3.87 -14.26
C THR A 64 1.74 5.18 -15.02
N PHE A 65 0.70 5.96 -14.70
CA PHE A 65 0.38 7.22 -15.37
C PHE A 65 1.45 8.31 -15.21
N PRO A 66 1.86 8.73 -13.99
CA PRO A 66 2.88 9.74 -13.83
C PRO A 66 4.25 9.28 -14.34
N ILE A 67 4.58 7.99 -14.26
CA ILE A 67 5.83 7.45 -14.82
C ILE A 67 5.81 7.54 -16.36
N TYR A 68 4.69 7.19 -16.99
CA TYR A 68 4.51 7.32 -18.42
C TYR A 68 4.64 8.78 -18.88
N GLN A 69 3.90 9.70 -18.24
CA GLN A 69 3.94 11.14 -18.56
C GLN A 69 5.36 11.71 -18.40
N HIS A 70 6.01 11.43 -17.26
CA HIS A 70 7.38 11.89 -17.02
C HIS A 70 8.36 11.43 -18.11
N ARG A 71 8.24 10.19 -18.56
CA ARG A 71 9.10 9.67 -19.64
C ARG A 71 8.82 10.38 -20.95
N LEU A 72 7.55 10.54 -21.32
CA LEU A 72 7.15 11.21 -22.55
C LEU A 72 7.64 12.67 -22.59
N ASP A 73 7.52 13.39 -21.48
CA ASP A 73 8.00 14.77 -21.36
C ASP A 73 9.51 14.86 -21.45
N ALA A 74 10.25 13.93 -20.82
CA ALA A 74 11.70 13.86 -20.97
C ALA A 74 12.12 13.67 -22.44
N PHE A 75 11.40 12.83 -23.21
CA PHE A 75 11.65 12.70 -24.64
C PHE A 75 11.36 13.99 -25.42
N ARG A 76 10.26 14.67 -25.13
CA ARG A 76 9.88 15.94 -25.78
C ARG A 76 10.87 17.07 -25.53
N THR A 77 11.46 17.12 -24.34
CA THR A 77 12.42 18.17 -23.96
C THR A 77 13.88 17.82 -24.26
N GLY A 78 14.15 16.61 -24.78
CA GLY A 78 15.51 16.11 -25.00
C GLY A 78 16.28 15.81 -23.71
N ASP A 79 15.56 15.69 -22.58
CA ASP A 79 16.14 15.36 -21.28
C ASP A 79 16.26 13.85 -21.07
N ASN A 80 17.21 13.44 -20.22
CA ASN A 80 17.27 12.06 -19.76
C ASN A 80 16.23 11.80 -18.65
N PRO A 81 15.39 10.75 -18.76
CA PRO A 81 14.43 10.43 -17.71
C PRO A 81 15.15 10.04 -16.41
N VAL A 82 14.50 10.29 -15.28
CA VAL A 82 15.05 9.91 -13.96
C VAL A 82 15.27 8.39 -13.92
N ARG A 83 16.42 7.99 -13.36
CA ARG A 83 16.81 6.58 -13.31
C ARG A 83 15.91 5.81 -12.35
N TRP A 84 15.54 4.60 -12.75
CA TRP A 84 14.58 3.74 -12.03
C TRP A 84 15.01 3.43 -10.59
N PHE A 85 16.31 3.29 -10.34
CA PHE A 85 16.84 3.00 -9.01
C PHE A 85 16.71 4.18 -8.02
N TRP A 86 16.42 5.38 -8.49
CA TRP A 86 16.04 6.51 -7.64
C TRP A 86 14.52 6.61 -7.49
N LEU A 87 13.78 6.36 -8.57
CA LEU A 87 12.35 6.55 -8.60
C LEU A 87 11.60 5.54 -7.72
N VAL A 88 11.99 4.26 -7.77
CA VAL A 88 11.34 3.20 -6.97
C VAL A 88 11.51 3.44 -5.46
N PRO A 89 12.73 3.66 -4.91
CA PRO A 89 12.86 3.92 -3.48
C PRO A 89 12.13 5.18 -3.01
N ILE A 90 12.13 6.26 -3.80
CA ILE A 90 11.43 7.51 -3.43
C ILE A 90 9.93 7.27 -3.32
N LEU A 91 9.33 6.61 -4.32
CA LEU A 91 7.90 6.31 -4.30
C LEU A 91 7.56 5.34 -3.17
N SER A 92 8.36 4.30 -2.97
CA SER A 92 8.13 3.32 -1.89
C SER A 92 8.22 3.96 -0.50
N VAL A 93 9.22 4.82 -0.25
CA VAL A 93 9.34 5.53 1.03
C VAL A 93 8.18 6.51 1.21
N GLY A 94 7.82 7.25 0.16
CA GLY A 94 6.68 8.16 0.19
C GLY A 94 5.39 7.42 0.56
N MET A 95 5.11 6.30 -0.11
CA MET A 95 3.92 5.48 0.13
C MET A 95 3.92 4.91 1.55
N LEU A 96 5.05 4.40 2.04
CA LEU A 96 5.18 3.91 3.41
C LEU A 96 4.87 4.99 4.45
N VAL A 97 5.42 6.20 4.27
CA VAL A 97 5.22 7.32 5.19
C VAL A 97 3.76 7.77 5.17
N PHE A 98 3.16 7.94 3.98
CA PHE A 98 1.77 8.39 3.88
C PHE A 98 0.79 7.32 4.35
N CYS A 99 0.95 6.05 3.99
CA CYS A 99 0.12 4.97 4.49
C CYS A 99 0.22 4.85 6.00
N ALA A 100 1.43 4.74 6.56
CA ALA A 100 1.59 4.61 8.01
C ALA A 100 1.04 5.84 8.75
N GLY A 101 1.28 7.05 8.22
CA GLY A 101 0.79 8.29 8.81
C GLY A 101 -0.73 8.39 8.80
N PHE A 102 -1.37 8.18 7.65
CA PHE A 102 -2.83 8.26 7.53
C PHE A 102 -3.55 7.12 8.23
N ASP A 103 -2.99 5.91 8.22
CA ASP A 103 -3.51 4.78 8.96
C ASP A 103 -3.46 5.04 10.47
N PHE A 104 -2.34 5.56 10.97
CA PHE A 104 -2.22 5.98 12.37
C PHE A 104 -3.23 7.06 12.74
N LEU A 105 -3.36 8.12 11.91
CA LEU A 105 -4.33 9.19 12.16
C LEU A 105 -5.76 8.65 12.15
N TYR A 106 -6.09 7.75 11.21
CA TYR A 106 -7.40 7.12 11.14
C TYR A 106 -7.70 6.30 12.40
N CYS A 107 -6.79 5.42 12.80
CA CYS A 107 -6.97 4.59 13.99
C CYS A 107 -7.03 5.41 15.29
N HIS A 108 -6.33 6.55 15.34
CA HIS A 108 -6.31 7.39 16.53
C HIS A 108 -7.56 8.28 16.65
N PHE A 109 -8.07 8.81 15.53
CA PHE A 109 -9.15 9.81 15.55
C PHE A 109 -10.52 9.27 15.13
N VAL A 110 -10.57 8.16 14.39
CA VAL A 110 -11.80 7.65 13.79
C VAL A 110 -12.19 6.31 14.40
N ASP A 111 -11.37 5.28 14.21
CA ASP A 111 -11.73 3.94 14.67
C ASP A 111 -10.51 3.02 14.90
N ALA A 112 -10.36 2.55 16.14
CA ALA A 112 -9.35 1.56 16.54
C ALA A 112 -9.90 0.11 16.55
N GLY A 113 -11.16 -0.10 16.15
CA GLY A 113 -11.82 -1.40 16.13
C GLY A 113 -11.14 -2.39 15.18
N ILE A 114 -10.82 -1.98 13.95
CA ILE A 114 -10.20 -2.86 12.95
C ILE A 114 -8.87 -3.49 13.43
N PRO A 115 -7.87 -2.70 13.91
CA PRO A 115 -6.64 -3.27 14.46
C PRO A 115 -6.87 -4.21 15.64
N HIS A 116 -7.88 -3.92 16.47
CA HIS A 116 -8.21 -4.73 17.64
C HIS A 116 -8.84 -6.06 17.22
N SER A 117 -9.89 -6.03 16.41
CA SER A 117 -10.55 -7.21 15.86
C SER A 117 -9.56 -8.09 15.12
N TYR A 118 -8.61 -7.52 14.37
CA TYR A 118 -7.57 -8.29 13.70
C TYR A 118 -6.62 -8.98 14.69
N ALA A 119 -6.12 -8.26 15.70
CA ALA A 119 -5.23 -8.83 16.72
C ALA A 119 -5.89 -9.96 17.52
N GLU A 120 -7.14 -9.78 17.94
CA GLU A 120 -7.91 -10.81 18.64
C GLU A 120 -8.17 -12.02 17.77
N THR A 121 -8.48 -11.78 16.49
CA THR A 121 -8.68 -12.84 15.50
C THR A 121 -7.39 -13.67 15.33
N VAL A 122 -6.22 -13.03 15.23
CA VAL A 122 -4.93 -13.74 15.17
C VAL A 122 -4.66 -14.53 16.45
N ALA A 123 -5.01 -14.00 17.62
CA ALA A 123 -4.87 -14.70 18.90
C ALA A 123 -5.75 -15.96 18.97
N GLN A 124 -7.00 -15.90 18.50
CA GLN A 124 -7.88 -17.06 18.45
C GLN A 124 -7.34 -18.19 17.55
N ILE A 125 -6.69 -17.84 16.44
CA ILE A 125 -6.03 -18.83 15.57
C ILE A 125 -4.89 -19.54 16.30
N SER A 126 -4.08 -18.78 17.05
CA SER A 126 -2.98 -19.35 17.83
C SER A 126 -3.51 -20.36 18.86
N LEU A 127 -4.58 -19.99 19.58
CA LEU A 127 -5.29 -20.87 20.51
C LEU A 127 -5.80 -22.15 19.85
N ASN A 128 -6.47 -22.03 18.70
CA ASN A 128 -6.99 -23.17 17.94
C ASN A 128 -5.88 -24.08 17.40
N SER A 129 -4.66 -23.56 17.25
CA SER A 129 -3.47 -24.30 16.81
C SER A 129 -2.70 -24.95 17.98
N GLY A 130 -3.23 -24.89 19.20
CA GLY A 130 -2.61 -25.46 20.40
C GLY A 130 -1.49 -24.60 21.00
N GLN A 131 -1.34 -23.36 20.57
CA GLN A 131 -0.42 -22.39 21.17
C GLN A 131 -1.22 -21.45 22.07
N VAL A 132 -0.76 -21.23 23.30
CA VAL A 132 -1.37 -20.21 24.17
C VAL A 132 -0.66 -18.88 23.87
N PRO A 133 -1.30 -17.94 23.16
CA PRO A 133 -0.70 -16.66 22.88
C PRO A 133 -0.51 -15.90 24.19
N ASN A 134 0.60 -15.16 24.29
CA ASN A 134 0.83 -14.28 25.42
C ASN A 134 -0.08 -13.05 25.30
N ASP A 135 -1.02 -12.89 26.23
CA ASP A 135 -1.97 -11.77 26.25
C ASP A 135 -1.31 -10.39 26.16
N ALA A 136 -0.12 -10.23 26.74
CA ALA A 136 0.62 -8.97 26.67
C ALA A 136 1.08 -8.65 25.23
N VAL A 137 1.44 -9.68 24.46
CA VAL A 137 1.84 -9.54 23.05
C VAL A 137 0.62 -9.20 22.19
N VAL A 138 -0.51 -9.88 22.41
CA VAL A 138 -1.75 -9.61 21.68
C VAL A 138 -2.23 -8.18 21.91
N ARG A 139 -2.22 -7.72 23.17
CA ARG A 139 -2.61 -6.34 23.51
C ARG A 139 -1.65 -5.32 22.92
N SER A 140 -0.34 -5.57 22.95
CA SER A 140 0.65 -4.69 22.32
C SER A 140 0.48 -4.64 20.80
N PHE A 141 0.15 -5.76 20.18
CA PHE A 141 -0.09 -5.83 18.74
C PHE A 141 -1.38 -5.10 18.35
N ALA A 142 -2.44 -5.22 19.14
CA ALA A 142 -3.71 -4.52 18.94
C ALA A 142 -3.61 -2.99 19.02
N GLN A 143 -2.58 -2.45 19.68
CA GLN A 143 -2.32 -1.01 19.74
C GLN A 143 -1.64 -0.45 18.50
N LEU A 144 -1.08 -1.31 17.65
CA LEU A 144 -0.49 -0.89 16.39
C LEU A 144 -1.60 -0.63 15.36
N PRO A 145 -1.47 0.39 14.51
CA PRO A 145 -2.41 0.60 13.41
C PRO A 145 -2.29 -0.55 12.40
N PHE A 146 -3.37 -0.85 11.68
CA PHE A 146 -3.51 -2.08 10.89
C PHE A 146 -2.41 -2.23 9.82
N PHE A 147 -1.98 -1.12 9.22
CA PHE A 147 -0.87 -1.08 8.28
C PHE A 147 0.46 -1.50 8.92
N ALA A 148 0.71 -1.10 10.17
CA ALA A 148 1.92 -1.47 10.91
C ALA A 148 1.88 -2.93 11.38
N GLN A 149 0.70 -3.45 11.71
CA GLN A 149 0.51 -4.88 11.99
C GLN A 149 0.90 -5.77 10.80
N ASN A 150 0.80 -5.25 9.57
CA ASN A 150 1.12 -5.95 8.31
C ASN A 150 2.36 -5.37 7.59
N ILE A 151 3.25 -4.67 8.30
CA ILE A 151 4.32 -3.85 7.70
C ILE A 151 5.23 -4.64 6.76
N PHE A 152 5.58 -5.87 7.10
CA PHE A 152 6.51 -6.68 6.31
C PHE A 152 5.96 -6.95 4.90
N LEU A 153 4.69 -7.41 4.83
CA LEU A 153 4.07 -7.68 3.54
C LEU A 153 3.82 -6.38 2.77
N ASN A 154 3.34 -5.34 3.45
CA ASN A 154 3.11 -4.03 2.84
C ASN A 154 4.38 -3.46 2.22
N VAL A 155 5.53 -3.54 2.90
CA VAL A 155 6.82 -3.10 2.34
C VAL A 155 7.16 -3.85 1.06
N ILE A 156 7.05 -5.19 1.07
CA ILE A 156 7.37 -6.02 -0.09
C ILE A 156 6.46 -5.66 -1.27
N THR A 157 5.16 -5.55 -1.06
CA THR A 157 4.20 -5.29 -2.14
C THR A 157 4.24 -3.87 -2.66
N ILE A 158 4.54 -2.86 -1.82
CA ILE A 158 4.82 -1.49 -2.27
C ILE A 158 6.02 -1.48 -3.23
N VAL A 159 7.11 -2.13 -2.85
CA VAL A 159 8.32 -2.18 -3.68
C VAL A 159 8.06 -2.90 -5.00
N LEU A 160 7.38 -4.06 -4.94
CA LEU A 160 7.00 -4.81 -6.15
C LEU A 160 6.02 -4.02 -7.03
N GLY A 161 5.05 -3.33 -6.44
CA GLY A 161 4.05 -2.53 -7.14
C GLY A 161 4.68 -1.37 -7.90
N ASN A 162 5.58 -0.64 -7.23
CA ASN A 162 6.34 0.44 -7.86
C ASN A 162 7.28 -0.06 -8.96
N PHE A 163 7.89 -1.24 -8.77
CA PHE A 163 8.69 -1.87 -9.82
C PHE A 163 7.84 -2.26 -11.05
N LEU A 164 6.66 -2.83 -10.82
CA LEU A 164 5.71 -3.18 -11.88
C LEU A 164 5.20 -1.94 -12.62
N ALA A 165 4.79 -0.89 -11.90
CA ALA A 165 4.38 0.38 -12.48
C ALA A 165 5.47 0.98 -13.37
N LEU A 166 6.74 0.85 -12.96
CA LEU A 166 7.88 1.29 -13.75
C LEU A 166 8.07 0.49 -15.04
N LEU A 167 7.93 -0.84 -14.99
CA LEU A 167 8.02 -1.70 -16.16
C LEU A 167 6.90 -1.40 -17.16
N VAL A 168 5.67 -1.27 -16.67
CA VAL A 168 4.49 -0.98 -17.50
C VAL A 168 4.59 0.42 -18.10
N GLY A 169 4.83 1.46 -17.27
CA GLY A 169 5.00 2.83 -17.74
C GLY A 169 6.13 2.99 -18.76
N ARG A 170 7.24 2.26 -18.58
CA ARG A 170 8.33 2.21 -19.58
C ARG A 170 7.90 1.56 -20.87
N SER A 171 7.18 0.44 -20.80
CA SER A 171 6.76 -0.33 -21.97
C SER A 171 5.76 0.44 -22.82
N ILE A 172 4.86 1.23 -22.19
CA ILE A 172 3.91 2.11 -22.87
C ILE A 172 4.64 3.32 -23.50
N ALA A 173 5.62 3.91 -22.81
CA ALA A 173 6.34 5.09 -23.31
C ALA A 173 7.30 4.79 -24.49
N LYS A 174 7.89 3.60 -24.53
CA LYS A 174 8.93 3.22 -25.52
C LYS A 174 8.47 3.34 -26.99
N PRO A 175 7.32 2.79 -27.43
CA PRO A 175 6.89 2.89 -28.82
C PRO A 175 6.58 4.34 -29.26
N LEU A 176 6.04 5.18 -28.37
CA LEU A 176 5.79 6.59 -28.69
C LEU A 176 7.09 7.41 -28.79
N ALA A 177 8.08 7.11 -27.96
CA ALA A 177 9.38 7.78 -28.03
C ALA A 177 10.05 7.56 -29.39
N VAL A 178 9.94 6.34 -29.95
CA VAL A 178 10.46 6.00 -31.28
C VAL A 178 9.73 6.73 -32.41
N GLN A 179 8.46 7.10 -32.22
CA GLN A 179 7.70 7.88 -33.21
C GLN A 179 8.00 9.39 -33.14
N LEU A 180 8.51 9.86 -32.00
CA LEU A 180 8.81 11.28 -31.75
C LEU A 180 10.27 11.65 -32.05
N THR A 181 11.14 10.66 -32.28
CA THR A 181 12.52 10.79 -32.76
C THR A 181 12.60 10.54 -34.26
#